data_AF-A0A101J2B9-F1
#
_entry.id   AF-A0A101J2B9-F1
#
_cell.length_a   1.000
_cell.length_b   1.000
_cell.length_c   1.000
_cell.angle_alpha   90.00
_cell.angle_beta   90.00
_cell.angle_gamma   90.00
#
_symmetry.space_group_name_H-M   'P 1'
#
loop_
_entity.id
_entity.type
_entity.pdbx_description
1 polymer ?
#
loop_
_entity_poly.entity_id
_entity_poly.type
_entity_poly.pdbx_seq_one_letter_code
_entity_poly.pdbx_strand_id
1 'polypeptide(L)'
;MSDHEHIIEAAGRCRVVIRNGRVVEVGTPQIKDCPLARRFACPVKEMTPEAIRENIEARIRSFGMCTPEREVLAGPDFVIFGASELLSSAIRRGELDAAVIASDGAGTLVATNPALIQGIGGRMSGLVKTSPILEVIARIEENGGVVLDPETAAIDQAAGVALATTLGYQRIAVTTAVAAEAAAIRERFPDTVIVAVHTTGISREDAALMAGAADLLTACASKHIREEAAKTALLQAGTSIPVFAMTRAGKTIILGKIGETDQPIIVHGARLPVPGSQSPSPLC
;
A
#
# COMPACT_ATOMS: atom_id res chain seq x y z
N MET A 1 -27.30 12.75 8.75
CA MET A 1 -26.30 11.71 8.42
C MET A 1 -25.26 12.38 7.55
N SER A 2 -24.01 12.42 7.98
CA SER A 2 -22.89 12.80 7.11
C SER A 2 -22.85 11.84 5.93
N ASP A 3 -22.75 12.38 4.72
CA ASP A 3 -22.62 11.58 3.51
C ASP A 3 -21.14 11.20 3.38
N HIS A 4 -20.79 9.95 3.66
CA HIS A 4 -19.40 9.48 3.63
C HIS A 4 -19.07 9.03 2.20
N GLU A 5 -18.17 9.75 1.53
CA GLU A 5 -17.71 9.42 0.18
C GLU A 5 -16.25 8.96 0.21
N HIS A 6 -15.99 7.83 -0.45
CA HIS A 6 -14.67 7.26 -0.63
C HIS A 6 -14.44 6.95 -2.11
N ILE A 7 -13.26 7.30 -2.61
CA ILE A 7 -12.82 7.01 -3.97
C ILE A 7 -11.57 6.16 -3.87
N ILE A 8 -11.61 4.98 -4.48
CA ILE A 8 -10.48 4.05 -4.52
C ILE A 8 -10.13 3.69 -5.96
N GLU A 9 -8.90 3.26 -6.18
CA GLU A 9 -8.45 2.54 -7.36
C GLU A 9 -8.29 1.06 -7.00
N ALA A 10 -9.27 0.27 -7.41
CA ALA A 10 -9.38 -1.17 -7.13
C ALA A 10 -8.56 -2.01 -8.13
N ALA A 11 -8.84 -3.31 -8.19
CA ALA A 11 -8.29 -4.20 -9.21
C ALA A 11 -8.50 -3.59 -10.60
N GLY A 12 -7.47 -3.67 -11.46
CA GLY A 12 -7.53 -3.03 -12.77
C GLY A 12 -7.11 -1.55 -12.80
N ARG A 13 -6.66 -0.98 -11.67
CA ARG A 13 -6.59 0.49 -11.48
C ARG A 13 -7.93 1.16 -11.81
N CYS A 14 -9.00 0.45 -11.47
CA CYS A 14 -10.36 0.88 -11.75
C CYS A 14 -10.81 1.85 -10.67
N ARG A 15 -11.22 3.06 -11.07
CA ARG A 15 -11.85 4.00 -10.14
C ARG A 15 -13.16 3.42 -9.64
N VAL A 16 -13.36 3.41 -8.32
CA VAL A 16 -14.59 2.96 -7.65
C VAL A 16 -15.02 4.02 -6.65
N VAL A 17 -16.30 4.39 -6.69
CA VAL A 17 -16.88 5.33 -5.71
C VAL A 17 -17.79 4.56 -4.78
N ILE A 18 -17.56 4.76 -3.49
CA ILE A 18 -18.35 4.18 -2.41
C ILE A 18 -18.97 5.33 -1.64
N ARG A 19 -20.30 5.32 -1.51
CA ARG A 19 -21.05 6.28 -0.67
C ARG A 19 -21.84 5.52 0.38
N ASN A 20 -21.61 5.85 1.64
CA ASN A 20 -22.27 5.22 2.80
C ASN A 20 -22.24 3.68 2.71
N GLY A 21 -21.06 3.10 2.46
CA GLY A 21 -20.89 1.65 2.34
C GLY A 21 -21.53 1.01 1.11
N ARG A 22 -21.94 1.78 0.09
CA ARG A 22 -22.50 1.24 -1.15
C ARG A 22 -21.65 1.65 -2.35
N VAL A 23 -21.32 0.69 -3.20
CA VAL A 23 -20.65 0.98 -4.47
C VAL A 23 -21.64 1.68 -5.40
N VAL A 24 -21.39 2.95 -5.73
CA VAL A 24 -22.27 3.73 -6.62
C VAL A 24 -21.72 3.85 -8.03
N GLU A 25 -20.41 3.70 -8.21
CA GLU A 25 -19.74 3.81 -9.50
C GLU A 25 -18.56 2.84 -9.58
N VAL A 26 -18.39 2.20 -10.74
CA VAL A 26 -17.20 1.42 -11.09
C VAL A 26 -16.80 1.82 -12.51
N GLY A 27 -15.57 2.29 -12.66
CA GLY A 27 -15.01 2.71 -13.95
C GLY A 27 -14.56 1.54 -14.82
N THR A 28 -13.84 1.87 -15.88
CA THR A 28 -13.26 0.89 -16.79
C THR A 28 -11.87 0.48 -16.31
N PRO A 29 -11.56 -0.81 -16.20
CA PRO A 29 -10.22 -1.26 -15.83
C PRO A 29 -9.20 -0.98 -16.94
N GLN A 30 -7.98 -0.64 -16.53
CA GLN A 30 -6.86 -0.34 -17.44
C GLN A 30 -6.00 -1.56 -17.77
N ILE A 31 -6.15 -2.64 -16.99
CA ILE A 31 -5.45 -3.91 -17.23
C ILE A 31 -6.44 -5.06 -17.33
N LYS A 32 -6.02 -6.17 -17.93
CA LYS A 32 -6.86 -7.36 -18.17
C LYS A 32 -6.68 -8.44 -17.11
N ASP A 33 -5.53 -8.49 -16.47
CA ASP A 33 -5.21 -9.53 -15.50
C ASP A 33 -4.31 -9.00 -14.38
N CYS A 34 -4.55 -9.46 -13.15
CA CYS A 34 -3.70 -9.17 -12.00
C CYS A 34 -3.62 -10.39 -11.05
N PRO A 35 -2.42 -10.92 -10.78
CA PRO A 35 -2.27 -12.09 -9.91
C PRO A 35 -2.71 -11.84 -8.47
N LEU A 36 -2.57 -10.61 -7.96
CA LEU A 36 -3.06 -10.24 -6.63
C LEU A 36 -4.60 -10.27 -6.57
N ALA A 37 -5.27 -9.84 -7.64
CA ALA A 37 -6.72 -9.78 -7.71
C ALA A 37 -7.38 -11.17 -7.63
N ARG A 38 -6.64 -12.22 -8.04
CA ARG A 38 -7.07 -13.62 -7.92
C ARG A 38 -6.95 -14.18 -6.50
N ARG A 39 -6.24 -13.51 -5.58
CA ARG A 39 -5.99 -13.99 -4.21
C ARG A 39 -7.00 -13.49 -3.18
N PHE A 40 -7.83 -12.50 -3.53
CA PHE A 40 -8.87 -12.02 -2.62
C PHE A 40 -9.92 -13.12 -2.37
N ALA A 41 -10.60 -13.03 -1.22
CA ALA A 41 -11.67 -13.97 -0.84
C ALA A 41 -12.80 -14.03 -1.89
N CYS A 42 -13.09 -12.90 -2.55
CA CYS A 42 -13.90 -12.84 -3.77
C CYS A 42 -12.97 -12.50 -4.96
N PRO A 43 -12.40 -13.49 -5.67
CA PRO A 43 -11.40 -13.24 -6.71
C PRO A 43 -11.96 -12.47 -7.91
N VAL A 44 -11.19 -11.56 -8.48
CA VAL A 44 -11.47 -10.98 -9.80
C VAL A 44 -10.74 -11.82 -10.85
N LYS A 45 -11.47 -12.72 -11.51
CA LYS A 45 -10.91 -13.63 -12.53
C LYS A 45 -10.84 -12.96 -13.90
N GLU A 46 -11.84 -12.15 -14.22
CA GLU A 46 -11.93 -11.34 -15.42
C GLU A 46 -12.04 -9.88 -14.99
N MET A 47 -11.27 -9.00 -15.61
CA MET A 47 -11.26 -7.59 -15.23
C MET A 47 -12.46 -6.86 -15.89
N THR A 48 -13.65 -7.04 -15.30
CA THR A 48 -14.88 -6.35 -15.68
C THR A 48 -15.37 -5.44 -14.55
N PRO A 49 -16.10 -4.35 -14.85
CA PRO A 49 -16.70 -3.51 -13.82
C PRO A 49 -17.58 -4.29 -12.84
N GLU A 50 -18.30 -5.31 -13.31
CA GLU A 50 -19.18 -6.15 -12.50
C GLU A 50 -18.39 -7.03 -11.52
N ALA A 51 -17.33 -7.68 -11.98
CA ALA A 51 -16.48 -8.51 -11.13
C ALA A 51 -15.73 -7.66 -10.09
N ILE A 52 -15.30 -6.46 -10.47
CA ILE A 52 -14.68 -5.49 -9.56
C ILE A 52 -15.69 -5.01 -8.51
N ARG A 53 -16.92 -4.67 -8.92
CA ARG A 53 -18.02 -4.32 -8.01
C ARG A 53 -18.24 -5.42 -6.98
N GLU A 54 -18.39 -6.66 -7.42
CA GLU A 54 -18.64 -7.80 -6.54
C GLU A 54 -17.48 -8.00 -5.55
N ASN A 55 -16.22 -7.87 -6.00
CA ASN A 55 -15.04 -7.92 -5.14
C ASN A 55 -15.07 -6.83 -4.07
N ILE A 56 -15.40 -5.58 -4.42
CA ILE A 56 -15.44 -4.47 -3.48
C ILE A 56 -16.60 -4.64 -2.50
N GLU A 57 -17.81 -4.97 -2.97
CA GLU A 57 -18.95 -5.22 -2.10
C GLU A 57 -18.72 -6.39 -1.14
N ALA A 58 -17.97 -7.42 -1.56
CA ALA A 58 -17.55 -8.50 -0.68
C ALA A 58 -16.62 -8.02 0.45
N ARG A 59 -15.72 -7.06 0.19
CA ARG A 59 -14.84 -6.45 1.21
C ARG A 59 -15.61 -5.57 2.19
N ILE A 60 -16.56 -4.79 1.67
CA ILE A 60 -17.49 -4.01 2.49
C ILE A 60 -18.22 -4.95 3.46
N ARG A 61 -18.78 -6.06 2.95
CA ARG A 61 -19.47 -7.06 3.79
C ARG A 61 -18.55 -7.79 4.76
N SER A 62 -17.30 -8.06 4.38
CA SER A 62 -16.42 -8.94 5.19
C SER A 62 -15.68 -8.22 6.30
N PHE A 63 -15.30 -6.96 6.12
CA PHE A 63 -14.53 -6.22 7.12
C PHE A 63 -14.93 -4.74 7.27
N GLY A 64 -16.11 -4.36 6.76
CA GLY A 64 -16.63 -3.00 6.91
C GLY A 64 -15.85 -1.94 6.12
N MET A 65 -15.26 -2.31 4.98
CA MET A 65 -14.54 -1.35 4.13
C MET A 65 -15.41 -0.12 3.81
N CYS A 66 -14.91 1.07 4.08
CA CYS A 66 -15.59 2.35 3.85
C CYS A 66 -16.92 2.50 4.62
N THR A 67 -17.02 1.87 5.80
CA THR A 67 -18.18 1.96 6.70
C THR A 67 -17.76 2.18 8.16
N PRO A 68 -18.69 2.58 9.04
CA PRO A 68 -18.45 2.60 10.48
C PRO A 68 -17.97 1.27 11.04
N GLU A 69 -18.28 0.13 10.43
CA GLU A 69 -17.89 -1.22 10.89
C GLU A 69 -16.47 -1.64 10.49
N ARG A 70 -15.65 -0.74 9.93
CA ARG A 70 -14.28 -1.04 9.47
C ARG A 70 -13.44 -1.75 10.54
N GLU A 71 -13.01 -2.98 10.25
CA GLU A 71 -12.06 -3.73 11.10
C GLU A 71 -10.62 -3.23 10.91
N VAL A 72 -10.08 -2.47 11.86
CA VAL A 72 -8.76 -1.86 11.66
C VAL A 72 -7.57 -2.77 11.99
N LEU A 73 -7.81 -3.96 12.56
CA LEU A 73 -6.77 -4.92 12.94
C LEU A 73 -6.78 -6.18 12.06
N ALA A 74 -5.58 -6.67 11.73
CA ALA A 74 -5.39 -8.00 11.16
C ALA A 74 -4.03 -8.58 11.58
N GLY A 75 -3.98 -9.89 11.80
CA GLY A 75 -2.74 -10.61 12.11
C GLY A 75 -2.08 -11.26 10.89
N PRO A 76 -2.80 -12.06 10.09
CA PRO A 76 -2.19 -12.81 9.00
C PRO A 76 -1.69 -11.94 7.84
N ASP A 77 -0.57 -12.35 7.25
CA ASP A 77 -0.10 -11.85 5.95
C ASP A 77 -1.13 -12.18 4.86
N PHE A 78 -1.41 -11.24 3.97
CA PHE A 78 -2.16 -11.51 2.75
C PHE A 78 -1.23 -12.01 1.64
N VAL A 79 -0.03 -11.44 1.57
CA VAL A 79 1.08 -11.86 0.71
C VAL A 79 2.41 -11.73 1.44
N ILE A 80 3.46 -12.47 1.03
CA ILE A 80 4.74 -12.47 1.78
C ILE A 80 5.40 -11.08 1.80
N PHE A 81 5.43 -10.39 0.67
CA PHE A 81 6.23 -9.17 0.47
C PHE A 81 5.38 -7.94 0.14
N GLY A 82 4.12 -7.89 0.59
CA GLY A 82 3.31 -6.69 0.42
C GLY A 82 3.83 -5.55 1.30
N ALA A 83 3.46 -4.31 0.97
CA ALA A 83 3.96 -3.14 1.69
C ALA A 83 3.64 -3.23 3.19
N SER A 84 2.39 -3.54 3.54
CA SER A 84 1.96 -3.67 4.94
C SER A 84 2.59 -4.87 5.65
N GLU A 85 2.84 -5.97 4.97
CA GLU A 85 3.54 -7.12 5.55
C GLU A 85 5.01 -6.82 5.83
N LEU A 86 5.68 -6.07 4.94
CA LEU A 86 7.05 -5.61 5.14
C LEU A 86 7.14 -4.61 6.29
N LEU A 87 6.25 -3.62 6.33
CA LEU A 87 6.25 -2.60 7.38
C LEU A 87 5.85 -3.17 8.74
N SER A 88 4.80 -3.99 8.80
CA SER A 88 4.39 -4.62 10.06
C SER A 88 5.47 -5.58 10.60
N SER A 89 6.16 -6.33 9.73
CA SER A 89 7.34 -7.14 10.10
C SER A 89 8.47 -6.28 10.65
N ALA A 90 8.84 -5.20 9.95
CA ALA A 90 9.93 -4.33 10.38
C ALA A 90 9.64 -3.65 11.73
N ILE A 91 8.38 -3.27 11.99
CA ILE A 91 7.95 -2.76 13.31
C ILE A 91 8.03 -3.85 14.38
N ARG A 92 7.53 -5.07 14.11
CA ARG A 92 7.65 -6.22 15.05
C ARG A 92 9.10 -6.51 15.44
N ARG A 93 10.02 -6.34 14.50
CA ARG A 93 11.45 -6.60 14.68
C ARG A 93 12.22 -5.39 15.22
N GLY A 94 11.55 -4.26 15.48
CA GLY A 94 12.13 -3.03 16.02
C GLY A 94 13.00 -2.23 15.04
N GLU A 95 13.03 -2.61 13.76
CA GLU A 95 13.77 -1.91 12.71
C GLU A 95 13.12 -0.57 12.36
N LEU A 96 11.80 -0.51 12.47
CA LEU A 96 11.01 0.72 12.41
C LEU A 96 10.33 0.93 13.76
N ASP A 97 10.01 2.17 14.09
CA ASP A 97 9.23 2.53 15.28
C ASP A 97 7.84 3.10 14.93
N ALA A 98 7.64 3.61 13.71
CA ALA A 98 6.34 4.05 13.21
C ALA A 98 6.18 3.87 11.70
N ALA A 99 4.94 3.68 11.26
CA ALA A 99 4.56 3.67 9.85
C ALA A 99 3.46 4.70 9.57
N VAL A 100 3.69 5.55 8.57
CA VAL A 100 2.72 6.49 8.03
C VAL A 100 1.99 5.83 6.87
N ILE A 101 0.68 5.63 7.01
CA ILE A 101 -0.18 4.93 6.05
C ILE A 101 -1.50 5.68 5.87
N ALA A 102 -2.29 5.28 4.88
CA ALA A 102 -3.63 5.83 4.64
C ALA A 102 -4.73 4.79 4.94
N SER A 103 -5.82 5.24 5.55
CA SER A 103 -7.02 4.43 5.85
C SER A 103 -8.28 5.06 5.28
N ASP A 104 -9.16 4.21 4.75
CA ASP A 104 -10.56 4.60 4.55
C ASP A 104 -11.17 4.98 5.91
N GLY A 105 -11.98 6.05 5.92
CA GLY A 105 -12.57 6.61 7.14
C GLY A 105 -11.66 7.51 7.98
N ALA A 106 -10.35 7.59 7.71
CA ALA A 106 -9.43 8.36 8.56
C ALA A 106 -8.33 9.15 7.83
N GLY A 107 -8.06 8.89 6.55
CA GLY A 107 -7.01 9.60 5.81
C GLY A 107 -5.62 9.11 6.22
N THR A 108 -4.64 10.01 6.28
CA THR A 108 -3.30 9.68 6.77
C THR A 108 -3.30 9.46 8.29
N LEU A 109 -2.56 8.45 8.73
CA LEU A 109 -2.29 8.19 10.14
C LEU A 109 -0.85 7.73 10.36
N VAL A 110 -0.37 7.90 11.59
CA VAL A 110 0.85 7.28 12.12
C VAL A 110 0.45 6.05 12.92
N ALA A 111 0.98 4.87 12.60
CA ALA A 111 0.68 3.63 13.29
C ALA A 111 1.96 2.99 13.86
N THR A 112 1.88 2.54 15.11
CA THR A 112 2.98 1.81 15.79
C THR A 112 2.65 0.35 16.05
N ASN A 113 1.37 -0.03 15.89
CA ASN A 113 0.89 -1.39 16.09
C ASN A 113 0.96 -2.18 14.77
N PRO A 114 1.75 -3.28 14.70
CA PRO A 114 1.84 -4.12 13.51
C PRO A 114 0.49 -4.65 13.01
N ALA A 115 -0.42 -4.99 13.92
CA ALA A 115 -1.73 -5.52 13.55
C ALA A 115 -2.63 -4.43 12.94
N LEU A 116 -2.45 -3.17 13.37
CA LEU A 116 -3.14 -2.01 12.80
C LEU A 116 -2.63 -1.71 11.38
N ILE A 117 -1.31 -1.73 11.19
CA ILE A 117 -0.68 -1.54 9.87
C ILE A 117 -1.21 -2.58 8.87
N GLN A 118 -1.28 -3.84 9.29
CA GLN A 118 -1.76 -4.92 8.44
C GLN A 118 -3.28 -4.88 8.23
N GLY A 119 -4.06 -4.56 9.28
CA GLY A 119 -5.52 -4.46 9.19
C GLY A 119 -6.01 -3.34 8.30
N ILE A 120 -5.28 -2.22 8.28
CA ILE A 120 -5.53 -1.11 7.37
C ILE A 120 -4.97 -1.44 5.99
N GLY A 121 -3.65 -1.47 5.83
CA GLY A 121 -3.02 -1.45 4.51
C GLY A 121 -3.05 -2.79 3.77
N GLY A 122 -2.96 -3.92 4.48
CA GLY A 122 -3.00 -5.26 3.88
C GLY A 122 -4.35 -5.60 3.23
N ARG A 123 -5.40 -4.85 3.58
CA ARG A 123 -6.77 -5.00 3.05
C ARG A 123 -7.19 -3.85 2.12
N MET A 124 -6.35 -2.82 1.98
CA MET A 124 -6.66 -1.59 1.25
C MET A 124 -6.37 -1.73 -0.25
N SER A 125 -7.19 -1.07 -1.07
CA SER A 125 -6.87 -0.75 -2.47
C SER A 125 -6.19 0.63 -2.56
N GLY A 126 -5.86 1.13 -3.76
CA GLY A 126 -5.34 2.50 -3.87
C GLY A 126 -6.38 3.48 -3.33
N LEU A 127 -6.08 4.30 -2.32
CA LEU A 127 -7.03 5.25 -1.75
C LEU A 127 -6.79 6.63 -2.38
N VAL A 128 -7.79 7.16 -3.09
CA VAL A 128 -7.71 8.47 -3.77
C VAL A 128 -8.36 9.56 -2.94
N LYS A 129 -9.50 9.26 -2.32
CA LYS A 129 -10.25 10.17 -1.46
C LYS A 129 -10.95 9.36 -0.37
N THR A 130 -11.08 9.94 0.80
CA THR A 130 -11.92 9.43 1.88
C THR A 130 -12.62 10.58 2.59
N SER A 131 -13.61 10.24 3.40
CA SER A 131 -14.27 11.14 4.35
C SER A 131 -14.06 10.62 5.77
N PRO A 132 -14.11 11.47 6.81
CA PRO A 132 -13.97 11.03 8.19
C PRO A 132 -15.15 10.12 8.59
N ILE A 133 -14.83 9.04 9.29
CA ILE A 133 -15.78 8.17 9.98
C ILE A 133 -15.30 8.04 11.42
N LEU A 134 -16.05 8.64 12.35
CA LEU A 134 -15.61 8.81 13.74
C LEU A 134 -15.35 7.47 14.44
N GLU A 135 -16.16 6.45 14.15
CA GLU A 135 -16.01 5.11 14.70
C GLU A 135 -14.71 4.43 14.22
N VAL A 136 -14.27 4.73 12.99
CA VAL A 136 -13.02 4.20 12.45
C VAL A 136 -11.82 4.92 13.05
N ILE A 137 -11.89 6.25 13.16
CA ILE A 137 -10.86 7.08 13.81
C ILE A 137 -10.68 6.63 15.27
N ALA A 138 -11.76 6.50 16.02
CA ALA A 138 -11.72 6.05 17.42
C ALA A 138 -11.04 4.68 17.55
N ARG A 139 -11.40 3.70 16.71
CA ARG A 139 -10.73 2.38 16.72
C ARG A 139 -9.26 2.45 16.37
N ILE A 140 -8.86 3.35 15.46
CA ILE A 140 -7.45 3.56 15.11
C ILE A 140 -6.69 4.06 16.34
N GLU A 141 -7.22 5.07 17.01
CA GLU A 141 -6.59 5.70 18.18
C GLU A 141 -6.51 4.74 19.37
N GLU A 142 -7.58 4.00 19.64
CA GLU A 142 -7.62 2.94 20.66
C GLU A 142 -6.55 1.86 20.44
N ASN A 143 -6.08 1.68 19.21
CA ASN A 143 -5.13 0.64 18.81
C ASN A 143 -3.72 1.18 18.51
N GLY A 144 -3.39 2.37 19.00
CA GLY A 144 -2.05 2.95 18.91
C GLY A 144 -1.74 3.64 17.59
N GLY A 145 -2.79 4.05 16.87
CA GLY A 145 -2.68 4.97 15.73
C GLY A 145 -2.90 6.43 16.14
N VAL A 146 -2.38 7.36 15.36
CA VAL A 146 -2.66 8.80 15.48
C VAL A 146 -3.06 9.31 14.12
N VAL A 147 -4.30 9.78 13.98
CA VAL A 147 -4.85 10.29 12.72
C VAL A 147 -4.35 11.71 12.49
N LEU A 148 -3.92 12.02 11.26
CA LEU A 148 -3.37 13.32 10.89
C LEU A 148 -4.40 14.44 11.00
N ASP A 149 -5.58 14.22 10.44
CA ASP A 149 -6.67 15.18 10.40
C ASP A 149 -8.00 14.43 10.59
N PRO A 150 -8.48 14.29 11.85
CA PRO A 150 -9.76 13.64 12.15
C PRO A 150 -10.98 14.37 11.58
N GLU A 151 -10.87 15.67 11.28
CA GLU A 151 -12.00 16.48 10.81
C GLU A 151 -12.24 16.31 9.32
N THR A 152 -11.18 16.13 8.53
CA THR A 152 -11.30 16.05 7.07
C THR A 152 -10.90 14.69 6.49
N ALA A 153 -10.19 13.86 7.26
CA ALA A 153 -9.56 12.63 6.79
C ALA A 153 -8.63 12.87 5.57
N ALA A 154 -7.87 13.96 5.60
CA ALA A 154 -6.92 14.31 4.55
C ALA A 154 -5.89 13.20 4.31
N ILE A 155 -5.56 12.97 3.03
CA ILE A 155 -4.47 12.08 2.63
C ILE A 155 -3.29 12.97 2.24
N ASP A 156 -2.35 13.09 3.17
CA ASP A 156 -1.08 13.80 3.02
C ASP A 156 0.00 13.03 3.77
N GLN A 157 0.83 12.29 3.04
CA GLN A 157 1.86 11.43 3.63
C GLN A 157 3.04 12.26 4.13
N ALA A 158 3.36 13.39 3.49
CA ALA A 158 4.44 14.27 3.92
C ALA A 158 4.13 14.93 5.27
N ALA A 159 2.89 15.39 5.46
CA ALA A 159 2.41 15.87 6.75
C ALA A 159 2.33 14.74 7.78
N GLY A 160 1.99 13.51 7.37
CA GLY A 160 2.04 12.33 8.23
C GLY A 160 3.44 12.02 8.77
N VAL A 161 4.49 12.14 7.94
CA VAL A 161 5.89 12.00 8.37
C VAL A 161 6.29 13.13 9.32
N ALA A 162 5.85 14.37 9.05
CA ALA A 162 6.07 15.49 9.95
C ALA A 162 5.42 15.26 11.33
N LEU A 163 4.19 14.72 11.34
CA LEU A 163 3.48 14.34 12.57
C LEU A 163 4.24 13.23 13.32
N ALA A 164 4.64 12.16 12.64
CA ALA A 164 5.42 11.08 13.26
C ALA A 164 6.72 11.60 13.90
N THR A 165 7.42 12.52 13.24
CA THR A 165 8.62 13.17 13.79
C THR A 165 8.29 13.99 15.04
N THR A 166 7.18 14.74 15.04
CA THR A 166 6.72 15.54 16.18
C THR A 166 6.34 14.67 17.38
N LEU A 167 5.80 13.47 17.12
CA LEU A 167 5.51 12.46 18.14
C LEU A 167 6.77 11.78 18.70
N GLY A 168 7.96 12.09 18.17
CA GLY A 168 9.25 11.61 18.67
C GLY A 168 9.75 10.31 18.05
N TYR A 169 9.09 9.80 17.00
CA TYR A 169 9.56 8.63 16.26
C TYR A 169 10.78 8.97 15.39
N GLN A 170 11.69 8.01 15.22
CA GLN A 170 12.95 8.21 14.51
C GLN A 170 13.12 7.28 13.31
N ARG A 171 12.64 6.05 13.40
CA ARG A 171 12.73 5.03 12.35
C ARG A 171 11.38 4.90 11.67
N ILE A 172 11.03 5.96 10.95
CA ILE A 172 9.72 6.12 10.31
C ILE A 172 9.76 5.49 8.92
N ALA A 173 8.70 4.77 8.56
CA ALA A 173 8.39 4.44 7.19
C ALA A 173 7.10 5.12 6.72
N VAL A 174 6.95 5.30 5.42
CA VAL A 174 5.76 5.89 4.81
C VAL A 174 5.41 5.19 3.50
N THR A 175 4.12 4.96 3.28
CA THR A 175 3.62 4.48 1.98
C THR A 175 3.09 5.65 1.16
N THR A 176 3.49 5.77 -0.11
CA THR A 176 2.91 6.77 -1.02
C THR A 176 2.74 6.21 -2.43
N ALA A 177 1.71 6.68 -3.13
CA ALA A 177 1.46 6.39 -4.53
C ALA A 177 1.81 7.57 -5.46
N VAL A 178 2.30 8.68 -4.92
CA VAL A 178 2.52 9.94 -5.65
C VAL A 178 4.01 10.25 -5.71
N ALA A 179 4.57 10.33 -6.93
CA ALA A 179 6.00 10.51 -7.14
C ALA A 179 6.53 11.85 -6.59
N ALA A 180 5.79 12.95 -6.81
CA ALA A 180 6.14 14.25 -6.26
C ALA A 180 6.15 14.27 -4.72
N GLU A 181 5.21 13.56 -4.09
CA GLU A 181 5.14 13.44 -2.64
C GLU A 181 6.33 12.64 -2.10
N ALA A 182 6.70 11.52 -2.74
CA ALA A 182 7.90 10.77 -2.37
C ALA A 182 9.18 11.62 -2.47
N ALA A 183 9.32 12.41 -3.53
CA ALA A 183 10.46 13.31 -3.70
C ALA A 183 10.52 14.37 -2.59
N ALA A 184 9.38 14.99 -2.27
CA ALA A 184 9.28 15.98 -1.20
C ALA A 184 9.59 15.37 0.18
N ILE A 185 9.11 14.15 0.45
CA ILE A 185 9.45 13.42 1.69
C ILE A 185 10.95 13.14 1.75
N ARG A 186 11.55 12.64 0.66
CA ARG A 186 13.00 12.34 0.64
C ARG A 186 13.84 13.60 0.88
N GLU A 187 13.44 14.73 0.32
CA GLU A 187 14.14 16.01 0.52
C GLU A 187 14.03 16.50 1.97
N ARG A 188 12.82 16.47 2.54
CA ARG A 188 12.55 17.04 3.88
C ARG A 188 12.91 16.10 5.02
N PHE A 189 12.80 14.79 4.82
CA PHE A 189 12.96 13.75 5.83
C PHE A 189 13.85 12.62 5.28
N PRO A 190 15.15 12.88 5.05
CA PRO A 190 16.04 12.00 4.29
C PRO A 190 16.23 10.59 4.88
N ASP A 191 15.97 10.41 6.18
CA ASP A 191 16.09 9.10 6.85
C ASP A 191 14.79 8.28 6.83
N THR A 192 13.67 8.86 6.37
CA THR A 192 12.39 8.15 6.27
C THR A 192 12.47 7.04 5.22
N VAL A 193 12.00 5.85 5.58
CA VAL A 193 11.87 4.75 4.63
C VAL A 193 10.63 4.96 3.77
N ILE A 194 10.81 5.13 2.47
CA ILE A 194 9.72 5.40 1.53
C ILE A 194 9.36 4.12 0.78
N VAL A 195 8.09 3.72 0.88
CA VAL A 195 7.51 2.57 0.18
C VAL A 195 6.56 3.07 -0.90
N ALA A 196 6.97 2.95 -2.15
CA ALA A 196 6.15 3.29 -3.30
C ALA A 196 5.13 2.18 -3.58
N VAL A 197 3.85 2.52 -3.46
CA VAL A 197 2.70 1.62 -3.61
C VAL A 197 1.83 2.01 -4.79
N HIS A 198 0.98 1.08 -5.24
CA HIS A 198 -0.07 1.35 -6.23
C HIS A 198 0.44 1.97 -7.54
N THR A 199 1.54 1.42 -8.08
CA THR A 199 2.29 2.01 -9.19
C THR A 199 1.77 1.66 -10.58
N THR A 200 0.59 1.04 -10.71
CA THR A 200 0.04 0.64 -12.02
C THR A 200 -0.15 1.85 -12.94
N GLY A 201 0.33 1.77 -14.18
CA GLY A 201 0.17 2.82 -15.18
C GLY A 201 0.76 4.19 -14.79
N ILE A 202 1.75 4.19 -13.89
CA ILE A 202 2.54 5.39 -13.58
C ILE A 202 3.33 5.84 -14.82
N SER A 203 3.48 7.16 -15.01
CA SER A 203 4.21 7.72 -16.15
C SER A 203 5.71 7.37 -16.09
N ARG A 204 6.42 7.47 -17.22
CA ARG A 204 7.88 7.27 -17.25
C ARG A 204 8.61 8.25 -16.34
N GLU A 205 8.18 9.52 -16.35
CA GLU A 205 8.79 10.60 -15.56
C GLU A 205 8.58 10.34 -14.06
N ASP A 206 7.34 10.04 -13.67
CA ASP A 206 7.01 9.71 -12.29
C ASP A 206 7.70 8.43 -11.82
N ALA A 207 7.84 7.41 -12.69
CA ALA A 207 8.56 6.19 -12.36
C ALA A 207 10.03 6.45 -12.04
N ALA A 208 10.70 7.31 -12.82
CA ALA A 208 12.09 7.68 -12.59
C ALA A 208 12.23 8.47 -11.28
N LEU A 209 11.33 9.42 -11.03
CA LEU A 209 11.30 10.19 -9.78
C LEU A 209 11.07 9.28 -8.56
N MET A 210 10.09 8.38 -8.66
CA MET A 210 9.74 7.40 -7.62
C MET A 210 10.90 6.44 -7.34
N ALA A 211 11.58 5.94 -8.38
CA ALA A 211 12.74 5.05 -8.24
C ALA A 211 13.95 5.75 -7.60
N GLY A 212 14.11 7.07 -7.81
CA GLY A 212 15.15 7.87 -7.16
C GLY A 212 14.86 8.22 -5.70
N ALA A 213 13.58 8.30 -5.31
CA ALA A 213 13.17 8.68 -3.96
C ALA A 213 12.92 7.48 -3.03
N ALA A 214 12.33 6.40 -3.53
CA ALA A 214 11.83 5.29 -2.72
C ALA A 214 12.94 4.31 -2.28
N ASP A 215 12.77 3.69 -1.11
CA ASP A 215 13.60 2.58 -0.62
C ASP A 215 13.05 1.23 -1.07
N LEU A 216 11.73 1.12 -1.11
CA LEU A 216 10.98 -0.04 -1.53
C LEU A 216 10.03 0.35 -2.66
N LEU A 217 10.12 -0.35 -3.79
CA LEU A 217 9.37 -0.03 -5.00
C LEU A 217 8.51 -1.23 -5.40
N THR A 218 7.21 -1.15 -5.16
CA THR A 218 6.27 -2.18 -5.62
C THR A 218 6.04 -2.02 -7.12
N ALA A 219 6.23 -3.08 -7.89
CA ALA A 219 6.10 -3.08 -9.33
C ALA A 219 4.80 -3.79 -9.74
N CYS A 220 3.69 -3.04 -9.64
CA CYS A 220 2.38 -3.46 -10.10
C CYS A 220 2.35 -3.64 -11.63
N ALA A 221 1.24 -3.28 -12.28
CA ALA A 221 1.21 -3.29 -13.74
C ALA A 221 1.87 -2.01 -14.28
N SER A 222 3.18 -1.89 -14.05
CA SER A 222 3.98 -0.79 -14.59
C SER A 222 5.23 -1.34 -15.27
N LYS A 223 5.33 -1.04 -16.57
CA LYS A 223 6.56 -1.30 -17.33
C LYS A 223 7.68 -0.37 -16.87
N HIS A 224 7.37 0.91 -16.68
CA HIS A 224 8.36 1.93 -16.34
C HIS A 224 9.04 1.68 -15.00
N ILE A 225 8.28 1.30 -13.96
CA ILE A 225 8.86 0.96 -12.66
C ILE A 225 9.83 -0.21 -12.76
N ARG A 226 9.50 -1.24 -13.55
CA ARG A 226 10.37 -2.40 -13.75
C ARG A 226 11.65 -2.01 -14.50
N GLU A 227 11.55 -1.14 -15.51
CA GLU A 227 12.71 -0.61 -16.24
C GLU A 227 13.62 0.25 -15.35
N GLU A 228 13.05 1.13 -14.53
CA GLU A 228 13.81 1.99 -13.62
C GLU A 228 14.46 1.18 -12.49
N ALA A 229 13.74 0.25 -11.88
CA ALA A 229 14.28 -0.65 -10.86
C ALA A 229 15.44 -1.51 -11.39
N ALA A 230 15.39 -1.95 -12.65
CA ALA A 230 16.43 -2.77 -13.27
C ALA A 230 17.83 -2.13 -13.22
N LYS A 231 17.89 -0.79 -13.15
CA LYS A 231 19.15 -0.03 -13.20
C LYS A 231 19.92 -0.11 -11.89
N THR A 232 19.22 -0.11 -10.75
CA THR A 232 19.84 0.15 -9.44
C THR A 232 19.34 -0.72 -8.30
N ALA A 233 18.28 -1.53 -8.49
CA ALA A 233 17.74 -2.37 -7.42
C ALA A 233 18.79 -3.35 -6.86
N LEU A 234 18.86 -3.42 -5.53
CA LEU A 234 19.79 -4.26 -4.78
C LEU A 234 19.24 -5.65 -4.48
N LEU A 235 17.92 -5.81 -4.55
CA LEU A 235 17.18 -7.05 -4.31
C LEU A 235 15.79 -6.95 -4.95
N GLN A 236 15.29 -8.08 -5.44
CA GLN A 236 13.90 -8.26 -5.87
C GLN A 236 13.24 -9.34 -5.01
N ALA A 237 12.08 -9.03 -4.43
CA ALA A 237 11.22 -9.98 -3.73
C ALA A 237 9.97 -10.30 -4.56
N GLY A 238 9.74 -11.58 -4.83
CA GLY A 238 8.66 -12.05 -5.70
C GLY A 238 8.93 -11.82 -7.19
N THR A 239 8.13 -12.43 -8.05
CA THR A 239 8.32 -12.38 -9.52
C THR A 239 7.07 -11.92 -10.29
N SER A 240 5.87 -12.15 -9.75
CA SER A 240 4.60 -11.70 -10.33
C SER A 240 4.40 -10.19 -10.21
N ILE A 241 4.34 -9.69 -8.98
CA ILE A 241 4.32 -8.26 -8.62
C ILE A 241 5.54 -8.07 -7.71
N PRO A 242 6.72 -7.85 -8.30
CA PRO A 242 7.94 -7.77 -7.51
C PRO A 242 7.95 -6.53 -6.64
N VAL A 243 8.60 -6.64 -5.47
CA VAL A 243 9.03 -5.49 -4.68
C VAL A 243 10.53 -5.38 -4.78
N PHE A 244 11.01 -4.23 -5.27
CA PHE A 244 12.44 -3.95 -5.39
C PHE A 244 12.93 -3.17 -4.18
N ALA A 245 14.04 -3.61 -3.60
CA ALA A 245 14.81 -2.77 -2.69
C ALA A 245 15.76 -1.88 -3.50
N MET A 246 15.52 -0.57 -3.45
CA MET A 246 16.32 0.43 -4.14
C MET A 246 17.51 0.90 -3.28
N THR A 247 17.40 0.76 -1.96
CA THR A 247 18.43 1.16 -0.99
C THR A 247 18.79 0.03 -0.03
N ARG A 248 19.84 0.23 0.78
CA ARG A 248 20.21 -0.71 1.85
C ARG A 248 19.14 -0.83 2.93
N ALA A 249 18.41 0.25 3.23
CA ALA A 249 17.30 0.23 4.19
C ALA A 249 16.17 -0.68 3.68
N GLY A 250 15.73 -0.48 2.44
CA GLY A 250 14.74 -1.37 1.81
C GLY A 250 15.20 -2.83 1.74
N LYS A 251 16.48 -3.06 1.43
CA LYS A 251 17.04 -4.41 1.39
C LYS A 251 17.00 -5.09 2.76
N THR A 252 17.30 -4.35 3.82
CA THR A 252 17.27 -4.85 5.21
C THR A 252 15.86 -5.30 5.58
N ILE A 253 14.85 -4.49 5.29
CA ILE A 253 13.44 -4.81 5.56
C ILE A 253 13.01 -6.10 4.86
N ILE A 254 13.35 -6.28 3.57
CA ILE A 254 12.98 -7.49 2.84
C ILE A 254 13.71 -8.72 3.40
N LEU A 255 15.03 -8.63 3.63
CA LEU A 255 15.80 -9.75 4.19
C LEU A 255 15.30 -10.14 5.58
N GLY A 256 14.91 -9.15 6.37
CA GLY A 256 14.28 -9.34 7.65
C GLY A 256 12.96 -10.10 7.56
N LYS A 257 12.10 -9.76 6.60
CA LYS A 257 10.87 -10.52 6.32
C LYS A 257 11.16 -11.97 5.88
N ILE A 258 12.22 -12.18 5.09
CA ILE A 258 12.67 -13.53 4.71
C ILE A 258 13.09 -14.34 5.94
N GLY A 259 13.75 -13.72 6.92
CA GLY A 259 14.12 -14.38 8.17
C GLY A 259 12.94 -14.69 9.10
N GLU A 260 11.84 -13.94 9.00
CA GLU A 260 10.64 -14.12 9.84
C GLU A 260 9.65 -15.18 9.28
N THR A 261 9.64 -15.40 7.96
CA THR A 261 8.65 -16.30 7.33
C THR A 261 9.06 -17.77 7.43
N ASP A 262 8.09 -18.64 7.72
CA ASP A 262 8.26 -20.11 7.64
C ASP A 262 8.15 -20.64 6.19
N GLN A 263 7.78 -19.79 5.24
CA GLN A 263 7.67 -20.19 3.84
C GLN A 263 9.06 -20.42 3.23
N PRO A 264 9.29 -21.50 2.48
CA PRO A 264 10.56 -21.73 1.80
C PRO A 264 10.90 -20.60 0.81
N ILE A 265 12.11 -20.04 0.91
CA ILE A 265 12.61 -18.99 0.03
C ILE A 265 13.87 -19.48 -0.70
N ILE A 266 13.96 -19.18 -2.00
CA ILE A 266 15.17 -19.37 -2.80
C ILE A 266 15.87 -18.02 -2.98
N VAL A 267 17.18 -17.98 -2.73
CA VAL A 267 18.04 -16.82 -2.96
C VAL A 267 19.19 -17.23 -3.87
N HIS A 268 19.34 -16.53 -4.99
CA HIS A 268 20.47 -16.72 -5.90
C HIS A 268 20.84 -15.40 -6.58
N GLY A 269 22.07 -15.30 -7.09
CA GLY A 269 22.48 -14.16 -7.91
C GLY A 269 21.74 -14.14 -9.25
N ALA A 270 21.28 -12.98 -9.67
CA ALA A 270 20.60 -12.78 -10.95
C ALA A 270 20.75 -11.33 -11.45
N ARG A 271 20.55 -11.11 -12.75
CA ARG A 271 20.28 -9.76 -13.26
C ARG A 271 18.81 -9.45 -13.05
N LEU A 272 18.52 -8.30 -12.46
CA LEU A 272 17.16 -7.86 -12.17
C LEU A 272 16.61 -7.01 -13.33
N PRO A 273 15.29 -7.04 -13.59
CA PRO A 273 14.29 -7.85 -12.90
C PRO A 273 14.25 -9.30 -13.41
N VAL A 274 14.02 -10.25 -12.50
CA VAL A 274 13.68 -11.64 -12.86
C VAL A 274 12.19 -11.70 -13.17
N PRO A 275 11.78 -12.04 -14.40
CA PRO A 275 10.36 -12.08 -14.77
C PRO A 275 9.64 -13.25 -14.08
N GLY A 276 8.39 -13.03 -13.68
CA GLY A 276 7.49 -14.09 -13.21
C GLY A 276 6.64 -14.68 -14.33
N SER A 277 6.23 -15.94 -14.17
CA SER A 277 5.32 -16.64 -15.10
C SER A 277 3.91 -16.05 -15.13
N GLN A 278 3.52 -15.30 -14.09
CA GLN A 278 2.20 -14.66 -13.96
C GLN A 278 2.35 -13.20 -13.54
N SER A 279 2.77 -12.33 -14.47
CA SER A 279 2.75 -10.88 -14.27
C SER A 279 1.37 -10.30 -14.56
N PRO A 280 0.98 -9.17 -13.95
CA PRO A 280 -0.21 -8.45 -14.41
C PRO A 280 -0.05 -8.06 -15.89
N SER A 281 -1.16 -7.97 -16.61
CA SER A 281 -1.16 -7.78 -18.06
C SER A 281 -2.28 -6.84 -18.53
N PRO A 282 -2.00 -5.90 -19.46
CA PRO A 282 -0.66 -5.49 -19.89
C PRO A 282 0.13 -4.82 -18.75
N LEU A 283 1.45 -4.74 -18.92
CA LEU A 283 2.26 -3.78 -18.17
C LEU A 283 2.11 -2.43 -18.87
N CYS A 284 1.38 -1.50 -18.24
CA CYS A 284 1.17 -0.15 -18.76
C CYS A 284 2.29 0.82 -18.36
#